data_AF-A0A023D6E3-F1
#
_entry.id   AF-A0A023D6E3-F1
#
_cell.length_a   1.000
_cell.length_b   1.000
_cell.length_c   1.000
_cell.angle_alpha   90.00
_cell.angle_beta   90.00
_cell.angle_gamma   90.00
#
_symmetry.space_group_name_H-M   'P 1'
#
loop_
_entity.id
_entity.type
_entity.pdbx_description
1 polymer ?
#
loop_
_entity_poly.entity_id
_entity_poly.type
_entity_poly.pdbx_seq_one_letter_code
_entity_poly.pdbx_strand_id
1 'polypeptide(L)'
;MSQSVSDIPCPKAHTHASRHIREWTGALCIAGAILGGLVMLMAMQGPALAEDADERVERISVPYVAADLSDPVRARQLLTRIDKAALKACGDMEGLSIPTQDVIEWSNCHHESFARGVAAVHSPTLTRMADALDPWIGPTAHGP
;
A
#
# COMPACT_ATOMS: atom_id res chain seq x y z
N MET A 1 -32.20 81.19 40.65
CA MET A 1 -31.09 80.48 39.99
C MET A 1 -31.55 79.03 39.84
N SER A 2 -32.20 78.69 38.72
CA SER A 2 -31.65 77.88 37.59
C SER A 2 -31.27 76.47 38.07
N GLN A 3 -31.79 75.34 37.57
CA GLN A 3 -31.95 74.87 36.18
C GLN A 3 -32.99 73.72 36.21
N SER A 4 -34.06 73.71 35.40
CA SER A 4 -34.20 72.99 34.11
C SER A 4 -33.31 71.75 33.94
N VAL A 5 -33.90 70.55 34.07
CA VAL A 5 -33.40 69.33 33.43
C VAL A 5 -34.60 68.61 32.83
N SER A 6 -34.57 68.49 31.51
CA SER A 6 -35.59 67.96 30.62
C SER A 6 -35.80 66.47 30.76
N ASP A 7 -37.05 66.05 30.59
CA ASP A 7 -37.48 64.68 30.29
C ASP A 7 -36.73 64.13 29.07
N ILE A 8 -36.00 63.02 29.25
CA ILE A 8 -35.45 62.23 28.14
C ILE A 8 -36.27 60.94 28.02
N PRO A 9 -36.94 60.70 26.87
CA PRO A 9 -37.61 59.43 26.64
C PRO A 9 -36.59 58.30 26.43
N CYS A 10 -36.74 57.22 27.20
CA CYS A 10 -35.98 55.99 27.01
C CYS A 10 -36.22 55.40 25.60
N PRO A 11 -35.16 55.12 24.81
CA PRO A 11 -35.32 54.33 23.59
C PRO A 11 -35.58 52.86 23.95
N LYS A 12 -36.71 52.33 23.45
CA LYS A 12 -37.01 50.89 23.46
C LYS A 12 -35.93 50.16 22.66
N ALA A 13 -35.14 49.34 23.34
CA ALA A 13 -34.20 48.44 22.70
C ALA A 13 -34.98 47.39 21.88
N HIS A 14 -34.84 47.45 20.55
CA HIS A 14 -35.30 46.42 19.63
C HIS A 14 -34.48 45.13 19.84
N THR A 15 -34.95 44.24 20.72
CA THR A 15 -34.48 42.86 20.81
C THR A 15 -35.17 42.00 19.75
N HIS A 16 -34.67 42.01 18.52
CA HIS A 16 -35.09 41.01 17.54
C HIS A 16 -34.03 40.60 16.50
N ALA A 17 -32.79 41.12 16.60
CA ALA A 17 -31.73 40.90 15.62
C ALA A 17 -30.55 40.01 16.12
N SER A 18 -30.66 39.36 17.28
CA SER A 18 -29.51 38.66 17.90
C SER A 18 -29.47 37.14 17.70
N ARG A 19 -30.54 36.50 17.20
CA ARG A 19 -30.55 35.04 16.98
C ARG A 19 -29.78 34.62 15.73
N HIS A 20 -29.99 35.33 14.62
CA HIS A 20 -29.37 34.97 13.35
C HIS A 20 -27.84 35.18 13.37
N ILE A 21 -27.34 36.18 14.09
CA ILE A 21 -25.88 36.43 14.17
C ILE A 21 -25.16 35.31 14.91
N ARG A 22 -25.80 34.68 15.91
CA ARG A 22 -25.24 33.63 16.76
C ARG A 22 -25.12 32.28 16.04
N GLU A 23 -26.03 31.99 15.11
CA GLU A 23 -25.99 30.75 14.32
C GLU A 23 -24.85 30.79 13.27
N TRP A 24 -24.62 31.96 12.68
CA TRP A 24 -23.56 32.14 11.66
C TRP A 24 -22.16 32.12 12.27
N THR A 25 -22.01 32.59 13.51
CA THR A 25 -20.72 32.52 14.22
C THR A 25 -20.29 31.08 14.51
N GLY A 26 -21.24 30.19 14.86
CA GLY A 26 -20.95 28.78 15.09
C GLY A 26 -20.48 28.05 13.83
N ALA A 27 -21.17 28.28 12.70
CA ALA A 27 -20.83 27.65 11.43
C ALA A 27 -19.44 28.10 10.91
N LEU A 28 -19.09 29.37 11.06
CA LEU A 28 -17.79 29.91 10.67
C LEU A 28 -16.63 29.32 11.49
N CYS A 29 -16.82 29.11 12.80
CA CYS A 29 -15.80 28.51 13.66
C CYS A 29 -15.52 27.04 13.29
N ILE A 30 -16.56 26.26 13.00
CA ILE A 30 -16.40 24.85 12.60
C ILE A 30 -15.71 24.76 11.25
N ALA A 31 -16.13 25.56 10.27
CA ALA A 31 -15.49 25.60 8.96
C ALA A 31 -14.01 25.99 9.05
N GLY A 32 -13.67 26.97 9.91
CA GLY A 32 -12.29 27.37 10.18
C GLY A 32 -11.45 26.27 10.81
N ALA A 33 -12.00 25.52 11.77
CA ALA A 33 -11.30 24.41 12.40
C ALA A 33 -11.01 23.26 11.42
N ILE A 34 -11.97 22.93 10.53
CA ILE A 34 -11.78 21.90 9.50
C ILE A 34 -10.71 22.32 8.51
N LEU A 35 -10.79 23.56 7.98
CA LEU A 35 -9.79 24.09 7.04
C LEU A 35 -8.40 24.14 7.66
N GLY A 36 -8.28 24.63 8.89
CA GLY A 36 -7.01 24.67 9.62
C GLY A 36 -6.43 23.27 9.85
N GLY A 37 -7.27 22.30 10.24
CA GLY A 37 -6.86 20.91 10.40
C GLY A 37 -6.39 20.27 9.09
N LEU A 38 -7.08 20.54 7.98
CA LEU A 38 -6.72 20.04 6.65
C LEU A 38 -5.39 20.62 6.16
N VAL A 39 -5.16 21.92 6.36
CA VAL A 39 -3.88 22.57 6.04
C VAL A 39 -2.74 22.01 6.90
N MET A 40 -3.00 21.74 8.19
CA MET A 40 -1.99 21.14 9.06
C MET A 40 -1.66 19.69 8.70
N LEU A 41 -2.64 18.90 8.24
CA LEU A 41 -2.41 17.55 7.71
C LEU A 41 -1.59 17.59 6.42
N MET A 42 -1.87 18.52 5.52
CA MET A 42 -1.07 18.72 4.29
C MET A 42 0.36 19.15 4.60
N ALA A 43 0.58 19.96 5.66
CA ALA A 43 1.92 20.36 6.09
C ALA A 43 2.75 19.20 6.68
N MET A 44 2.09 18.15 7.19
CA MET A 44 2.75 16.92 7.66
C MET A 44 2.97 15.89 6.55
N GLN A 45 2.38 16.08 5.37
CA GLN A 45 2.72 15.34 4.16
C GLN A 45 4.00 15.94 3.54
N GLY A 46 5.08 15.94 4.32
CA GLY A 46 6.40 16.01 3.71
C GLY A 46 6.50 14.88 2.67
N PRO A 47 7.11 15.12 1.49
CA PRO A 47 7.34 14.03 0.56
C PRO A 47 8.08 12.95 1.35
N ALA A 48 7.49 11.76 1.43
CA ALA A 48 8.24 10.58 1.78
C ALA A 48 9.26 10.38 0.65
N LEU A 49 10.36 11.15 0.72
CA LEU A 49 11.60 10.81 0.08
C LEU A 49 11.96 9.48 0.72
N ALA A 50 11.53 8.39 0.08
CA ALA A 50 12.21 7.13 0.22
C ALA A 50 13.68 7.47 -0.04
N GLU A 51 14.48 7.52 1.02
CA GLU A 51 15.91 7.49 0.87
C GLU A 51 16.17 6.27 0.01
N ASP A 52 16.71 6.49 -1.20
CA ASP A 52 17.39 5.48 -2.00
C ASP A 52 18.56 4.99 -1.14
N ALA A 53 18.25 4.18 -0.13
CA ALA A 53 19.20 3.56 0.77
C ALA A 53 19.86 2.42 -0.01
N ASP A 54 20.60 2.78 -1.08
CA ASP A 54 21.41 1.93 -1.95
C ASP A 54 20.98 0.47 -1.81
N GLU A 55 19.73 0.20 -2.19
CA GLU A 55 19.06 -1.05 -1.91
C GLU A 55 19.72 -2.03 -2.86
N ARG A 56 20.84 -2.62 -2.41
CA ARG A 56 21.59 -3.59 -3.18
C ARG A 56 20.64 -4.73 -3.42
N VAL A 57 20.02 -4.71 -4.60
CA VAL A 57 19.13 -5.77 -5.05
C VAL A 57 19.95 -7.05 -4.99
N GLU A 58 19.67 -7.87 -3.99
CA GLU A 58 20.37 -9.12 -3.79
C GLU A 58 20.02 -10.02 -4.98
N ARG A 59 21.00 -10.23 -5.87
CA ARG A 59 20.81 -11.08 -7.04
C ARG A 59 21.16 -12.51 -6.66
N ILE A 60 20.14 -13.35 -6.57
CA ILE A 60 20.32 -14.78 -6.36
C ILE A 60 20.49 -15.45 -7.73
N SER A 61 21.70 -15.92 -8.01
CA SER A 61 22.02 -16.59 -9.27
C SER A 61 21.56 -18.05 -9.23
N VAL A 62 20.78 -18.46 -10.24
CA VAL A 62 20.36 -19.85 -10.44
C VAL A 62 21.04 -20.41 -11.69
N PRO A 63 22.14 -21.17 -11.54
CA PRO A 63 22.84 -21.73 -12.68
C PRO A 63 22.00 -22.81 -13.36
N TYR A 64 21.92 -22.79 -14.68
CA TYR A 64 21.27 -23.82 -15.48
C TYR A 64 22.02 -24.06 -16.79
N VAL A 65 21.76 -25.20 -17.42
CA VAL A 65 22.29 -25.53 -18.76
C VAL A 65 21.15 -25.82 -19.72
N ALA A 66 21.39 -25.74 -21.03
CA ALA A 66 20.34 -25.96 -22.04
C ALA A 66 19.64 -27.33 -21.89
N ALA A 67 20.37 -28.36 -21.46
CA ALA A 67 19.83 -29.69 -21.22
C ALA A 67 18.85 -29.76 -20.03
N ASP A 68 18.83 -28.74 -19.15
CA ASP A 68 17.79 -28.59 -18.12
C ASP A 68 16.44 -28.22 -18.74
N LEU A 69 16.41 -27.65 -19.95
CA LEU A 69 15.18 -27.21 -20.63
C LEU A 69 14.59 -28.27 -21.56
N SER A 70 15.42 -29.22 -22.01
CA SER A 70 15.00 -30.28 -22.94
C SER A 70 14.46 -31.53 -22.25
N ASP A 71 14.91 -31.81 -21.03
CA ASP A 71 14.48 -32.96 -20.24
C ASP A 71 13.43 -32.53 -19.21
N PRO A 72 12.20 -33.06 -19.23
CA PRO A 72 11.15 -32.68 -18.28
C PRO A 72 11.52 -32.94 -16.82
N VAL A 73 12.34 -33.94 -16.52
CA VAL A 73 12.79 -34.22 -15.14
C VAL A 73 13.72 -33.11 -14.67
N ARG A 74 14.65 -32.69 -15.53
CA ARG A 74 15.59 -31.62 -15.21
C ARG A 74 14.94 -30.24 -15.21
N ALA A 75 13.93 -30.02 -16.04
CA ALA A 75 13.14 -28.79 -16.04
C ALA A 75 12.40 -28.61 -14.71
N ARG A 76 11.84 -29.69 -14.15
CA ARG A 76 11.27 -29.67 -12.79
C ARG A 76 12.32 -29.35 -11.73
N GLN A 77 13.51 -29.93 -11.82
CA GLN A 77 14.61 -29.58 -10.90
C GLN A 77 15.04 -28.12 -11.04
N LEU A 78 15.02 -27.56 -12.25
CA LEU A 78 15.26 -26.14 -12.47
C LEU A 78 14.18 -25.29 -11.80
N LEU A 79 12.90 -25.63 -11.96
CA LEU A 79 11.80 -24.94 -11.27
C LEU A 79 11.98 -24.95 -9.75
N THR A 80 12.32 -26.09 -9.15
CA THR A 80 12.60 -26.16 -7.71
C THR A 80 13.78 -25.27 -7.29
N ARG A 81 14.80 -25.11 -8.14
CA ARG A 81 15.93 -24.20 -7.86
C ARG A 81 15.51 -22.74 -7.95
N ILE A 82 14.64 -22.39 -8.89
CA ILE A 82 14.07 -21.04 -9.03
C ILE A 82 13.17 -20.72 -7.83
N ASP A 83 12.33 -21.66 -7.43
CA ASP A 83 11.45 -21.55 -6.26
C ASP A 83 12.24 -21.27 -4.96
N LYS A 84 13.28 -22.06 -4.69
CA LYS A 84 14.17 -21.82 -3.56
C LYS A 84 14.87 -20.45 -3.62
N ALA A 85 15.25 -20.01 -4.81
CA ALA A 85 15.83 -18.68 -4.98
C ALA A 85 14.80 -17.58 -4.71
N ALA A 86 13.54 -17.77 -5.13
CA ALA A 86 12.45 -16.85 -4.84
C ALA A 86 12.16 -16.76 -3.33
N LEU A 87 12.09 -17.90 -2.62
CA LEU A 87 11.93 -17.92 -1.17
C LEU A 87 13.04 -17.16 -0.47
N LYS A 88 14.30 -17.45 -0.85
CA LYS A 88 15.46 -16.77 -0.27
C LYS A 88 15.46 -15.26 -0.56
N ALA A 89 15.04 -14.84 -1.75
CA ALA A 89 14.88 -13.41 -2.08
C ALA A 89 13.83 -12.72 -1.21
N CYS A 90 12.83 -13.47 -0.73
CA CYS A 90 11.77 -12.98 0.14
C CYS A 90 12.08 -13.09 1.63
N GLY A 91 13.32 -13.41 1.99
CA GLY A 91 13.77 -13.47 3.38
C GLY A 91 13.62 -14.83 4.02
N ASP A 92 13.42 -15.90 3.24
CA ASP A 92 13.58 -17.26 3.76
C ASP A 92 15.05 -17.47 4.17
N MET A 93 15.26 -17.56 5.47
CA MET A 93 16.55 -17.82 6.09
C MET A 93 16.57 -19.24 6.64
N GLU A 94 17.67 -19.95 6.44
CA GLU A 94 17.85 -21.29 7.01
C GLU A 94 17.60 -21.24 8.52
N GLY A 95 16.64 -22.04 9.00
CA GLY A 95 16.30 -22.13 10.43
C GLY A 95 15.09 -21.31 10.88
N LEU A 96 14.31 -20.71 9.97
CA LEU A 96 12.99 -20.18 10.30
C LEU A 96 12.05 -21.28 10.82
N SER A 97 11.14 -20.91 11.72
CA SER A 97 10.08 -21.81 12.17
C SER A 97 9.08 -22.04 11.05
N ILE A 98 8.52 -23.25 10.96
CA ILE A 98 7.53 -23.65 9.94
C ILE A 98 6.42 -22.60 9.71
N PRO A 99 5.81 -21.97 10.75
CA PRO A 99 4.77 -20.96 10.54
C PRO A 99 5.23 -19.71 9.79
N THR A 100 6.52 -19.36 9.89
CA THR A 100 7.09 -18.21 9.18
C THR A 100 7.33 -18.55 7.72
N GLN A 101 7.79 -19.76 7.45
CA GLN A 101 8.04 -20.24 6.09
C GLN A 101 6.74 -20.29 5.29
N ASP A 102 5.65 -20.80 5.88
CA ASP A 102 4.33 -20.82 5.24
C ASP A 102 3.89 -19.39 4.83
N VAL A 103 4.10 -18.39 5.67
CA VAL A 103 3.74 -17.00 5.34
C VAL A 103 4.54 -16.46 4.15
N ILE A 104 5.81 -16.86 4.02
CA ILE A 104 6.66 -16.46 2.89
C ILE A 104 6.21 -17.18 1.61
N GLU A 105 5.93 -18.48 1.68
CA GLU A 105 5.41 -19.28 0.56
C GLU A 105 4.08 -18.72 0.01
N TRP A 106 3.22 -18.19 0.87
CA TRP A 106 1.96 -17.54 0.49
C TRP A 106 2.08 -16.01 0.31
N SER A 107 3.30 -15.47 0.20
CA SER A 107 3.50 -14.03 0.00
C SER A 107 3.48 -13.65 -1.48
N ASN A 108 2.98 -12.43 -1.78
CA ASN A 108 3.11 -11.85 -3.13
C ASN A 108 4.58 -11.74 -3.56
N CYS A 109 5.51 -11.55 -2.62
CA CYS A 109 6.94 -11.51 -2.90
C CYS A 109 7.40 -12.79 -3.56
N HIS A 110 7.07 -13.95 -2.97
CA HIS A 110 7.51 -15.24 -3.47
C HIS A 110 6.92 -15.51 -4.85
N HIS A 111 5.62 -15.29 -5.02
CA HIS A 111 4.93 -15.47 -6.29
C HIS A 111 5.53 -14.60 -7.40
N GLU A 112 5.70 -13.29 -7.17
CA GLU A 112 6.29 -12.39 -8.16
C GLU A 112 7.75 -12.75 -8.47
N SER A 113 8.53 -13.10 -7.45
CA SER A 113 9.94 -13.48 -7.61
C SER A 113 10.08 -14.78 -8.42
N PHE A 114 9.22 -15.76 -8.15
CA PHE A 114 9.17 -17.01 -8.89
C PHE A 114 8.77 -16.78 -10.35
N ALA A 115 7.69 -16.03 -10.59
CA ALA A 115 7.22 -15.71 -11.94
C ALA A 115 8.28 -14.96 -12.76
N ARG A 116 8.96 -13.97 -12.16
CA ARG A 116 10.09 -13.27 -12.80
C ARG A 116 11.26 -14.20 -13.09
N GLY A 117 11.57 -15.12 -12.17
CA GLY A 117 12.62 -16.12 -12.34
C GLY A 117 12.35 -17.07 -13.51
N VAL A 118 11.12 -17.57 -13.63
CA VAL A 118 10.68 -18.42 -14.74
C VAL A 118 10.72 -17.64 -16.06
N ALA A 119 10.21 -16.40 -16.08
CA ALA A 119 10.21 -15.55 -17.27
C ALA A 119 11.64 -15.26 -17.77
N ALA A 120 12.60 -15.06 -16.87
CA ALA A 120 14.00 -14.78 -17.22
C ALA A 120 14.68 -15.93 -17.98
N VAL A 121 14.19 -17.17 -17.85
CA VAL A 121 14.73 -18.33 -18.59
C VAL A 121 14.23 -18.38 -20.04
N HIS A 122 13.17 -17.63 -20.39
CA HIS A 122 12.61 -17.54 -21.74
C HIS A 122 12.28 -18.91 -22.38
N SER A 123 11.71 -19.84 -21.60
CA SER A 123 11.35 -21.18 -22.07
C SER A 123 9.84 -21.43 -21.97
N PRO A 124 9.12 -21.64 -23.09
CA PRO A 124 7.67 -21.88 -23.07
C PRO A 124 7.31 -23.22 -22.41
N THR A 125 8.24 -24.17 -22.37
CA THR A 125 8.06 -25.43 -21.64
C THR A 125 8.13 -25.19 -20.13
N LEU A 126 9.08 -24.37 -19.68
CA LEU A 126 9.24 -24.05 -18.27
C LEU A 126 8.05 -23.24 -17.73
N THR A 127 7.58 -22.24 -18.50
CA THR A 127 6.39 -21.45 -18.15
C THR A 127 5.16 -22.34 -17.99
N ARG A 128 4.85 -23.21 -18.96
CA ARG A 128 3.70 -24.13 -18.84
C ARG A 128 3.79 -25.08 -17.65
N MET A 129 5.01 -25.51 -17.29
CA MET A 129 5.21 -26.34 -16.11
C MET A 129 5.02 -25.54 -14.81
N ALA A 130 5.46 -24.28 -14.78
CA ALA A 130 5.25 -23.38 -13.65
C ALA A 130 3.76 -23.09 -13.44
N ASP A 131 3.02 -22.76 -14.51
CA ASP A 131 1.57 -22.49 -14.46
C ASP A 131 0.78 -23.71 -13.95
N ALA A 132 1.23 -24.93 -14.26
CA ALA A 132 0.60 -26.15 -13.77
C ALA A 132 0.88 -26.45 -12.29
N LEU A 133 1.91 -25.83 -11.71
CA LEU A 133 2.30 -25.99 -10.31
C LEU A 133 1.72 -24.90 -9.41
N ASP A 134 1.35 -23.76 -9.97
CA ASP A 134 0.95 -22.59 -9.20
C ASP A 134 -0.41 -22.80 -8.50
N PRO A 135 -0.43 -22.92 -7.15
CA PRO A 135 -1.67 -23.08 -6.40
C PRO A 135 -2.53 -21.80 -6.41
N TRP A 136 -1.93 -20.65 -6.71
CA TRP A 136 -2.62 -19.35 -6.79
C TRP A 136 -3.50 -19.22 -8.02
N ILE A 137 -3.20 -19.99 -9.05
CA ILE A 137 -4.10 -20.26 -10.16
C ILE A 137 -5.17 -21.22 -9.62
N GLY A 138 -6.04 -20.71 -8.74
CA GLY A 138 -7.29 -21.39 -8.38
C GLY A 138 -8.00 -21.81 -9.67
N PRO A 139 -8.77 -22.92 -9.68
CA PRO A 139 -9.24 -23.59 -10.90
C PRO A 139 -9.72 -22.56 -11.90
N THR A 140 -8.87 -22.25 -12.88
CA THR A 140 -9.11 -21.16 -13.81
C THR A 140 -10.43 -21.44 -14.47
N ALA A 141 -11.33 -20.48 -14.34
CA ALA A 141 -12.52 -20.33 -15.14
C ALA A 141 -12.21 -20.71 -16.58
N HIS A 142 -12.49 -21.97 -16.94
CA HIS A 142 -12.85 -22.32 -18.30
C HIS A 142 -14.25 -21.77 -18.48
N GLY A 143 -14.32 -20.46 -18.75
CA GLY A 143 -15.49 -19.86 -19.36
C GLY A 143 -15.53 -20.32 -20.82
N PRO A 144 -16.66 -20.86 -21.31
CA PRO A 144 -16.81 -21.29 -22.71
C PRO A 144 -16.70 -20.13 -23.70
#